data_AF-A0AA42XBK3-F1
#
_entry.id   AF-A0AA42XBK3-F1
#
_cell.length_a   1.000
_cell.length_b   1.000
_cell.length_c   1.000
_cell.angle_alpha   90.00
_cell.angle_beta   90.00
_cell.angle_gamma   90.00
#
_symmetry.space_group_name_H-M   'P 1'
#
loop_
_entity.id
_entity.type
_entity.pdbx_description
1 polymer ?
#
loop_
_entity_poly.entity_id
_entity_poly.type
_entity_poly.pdbx_seq_one_letter_code
_entity_poly.pdbx_strand_id
1 'polypeptide(L)'
;MDGTAEYLWLPPGATPPERACSPCRAIVAVEAAVEADWQAPMSDWLVRSGCRYMMAWGIECSGWDDAVDMASPEVECADFVMTTWHDRDTLAEVSAFCAIAQHSTLELPHTRVLHVAGVADRARVLAGVQGAVAADA
;
A
#
# COMPACT_ATOMS: atom_id res chain seq x y z
N MET A 1 -15.26 -4.73 -8.62
CA MET A 1 -14.25 -5.30 -7.70
C MET A 1 -15.01 -6.06 -6.63
N ASP A 2 -15.08 -7.38 -6.71
CA ASP A 2 -15.73 -8.21 -5.67
C ASP A 2 -14.71 -8.77 -4.64
N GLY A 3 -13.47 -8.26 -4.64
CA GLY A 3 -12.43 -8.67 -3.70
C GLY A 3 -12.37 -7.73 -2.49
N THR A 4 -12.63 -8.25 -1.30
CA THR A 4 -12.41 -7.52 -0.04
C THR A 4 -10.93 -7.18 0.10
N ALA A 5 -10.60 -5.91 0.30
CA ALA A 5 -9.22 -5.50 0.56
C ALA A 5 -8.72 -6.14 1.86
N GLU A 6 -7.51 -6.69 1.82
CA GLU A 6 -6.86 -7.26 3.00
C GLU A 6 -6.31 -6.12 3.88
N TYR A 7 -6.86 -5.94 5.07
CA TYR A 7 -6.37 -4.95 6.03
C TYR A 7 -5.27 -5.53 6.92
N LEU A 8 -4.16 -4.81 7.03
CA LEU A 8 -3.10 -5.05 7.99
C LEU A 8 -2.79 -3.76 8.74
N TRP A 9 -2.91 -3.79 10.07
CA TRP A 9 -2.40 -2.73 10.92
C TRP A 9 -0.94 -3.00 11.28
N LEU A 10 -0.12 -1.96 11.22
CA LEU A 10 1.29 -2.04 11.54
C LEU A 10 1.70 -0.78 12.35
N PRO A 11 1.75 -0.85 13.68
CA PRO A 11 2.19 0.28 14.48
C PRO A 11 3.69 0.53 14.30
N PRO A 12 4.16 1.79 14.40
CA PRO A 12 5.58 2.12 14.34
C PRO A 12 6.41 1.27 15.30
N GLY A 13 7.52 0.71 14.81
CA GLY A 13 8.39 -0.18 15.59
C GLY A 13 7.97 -1.66 15.59
N ALA A 14 6.81 -2.03 15.04
CA ALA A 14 6.40 -3.42 14.93
C ALA A 14 7.21 -4.19 13.87
N THR A 15 7.33 -5.50 14.06
CA THR A 15 7.81 -6.43 13.04
C THR A 15 6.64 -6.85 12.15
N PRO A 16 6.80 -6.87 10.81
CA PRO A 16 5.72 -7.26 9.92
C PRO A 16 5.52 -8.78 10.00
N PRO A 17 4.30 -9.28 9.79
CA PRO A 17 4.02 -10.71 9.88
C PRO A 17 4.70 -11.48 8.73
N GLU A 18 5.04 -12.74 8.97
CA GLU A 18 5.42 -13.66 7.90
C GLU A 18 4.30 -13.78 6.86
N ARG A 19 4.69 -13.85 5.58
CA ARG A 19 3.73 -13.83 4.47
C ARG A 19 4.26 -14.52 3.23
N ALA A 20 3.37 -15.27 2.57
CA ALA A 20 3.64 -15.82 1.25
C ALA A 20 3.72 -14.71 0.20
N CYS A 21 4.65 -14.84 -0.75
CA CYS A 21 4.75 -13.93 -1.88
C CYS A 21 3.55 -14.15 -2.82
N SER A 22 2.72 -13.12 -3.00
CA SER A 22 1.57 -13.15 -3.91
C SER A 22 1.40 -11.77 -4.56
N PRO A 23 1.34 -11.67 -5.90
CA PRO A 23 1.19 -10.40 -6.61
C PRO A 23 -0.02 -9.60 -6.11
N CYS A 24 0.24 -8.39 -5.62
CA CYS A 24 -0.81 -7.52 -5.13
C CYS A 24 -0.53 -6.03 -5.36
N ARG A 25 -1.62 -5.26 -5.36
CA ARG A 25 -1.60 -3.82 -5.10
C ARG A 25 -1.51 -3.57 -3.59
N ALA A 26 -0.84 -2.52 -3.18
CA ALA A 26 -0.78 -2.10 -1.79
C ALA A 26 -1.16 -0.62 -1.67
N ILE A 27 -2.10 -0.30 -0.78
CA ILE A 27 -2.35 1.06 -0.29
C ILE A 27 -1.65 1.15 1.07
N VAL A 28 -0.69 2.05 1.20
CA VAL A 28 0.00 2.32 2.47
C VAL A 28 -0.59 3.60 3.06
N ALA A 29 -1.49 3.43 4.03
CA ALA A 29 -2.13 4.53 4.75
C ALA A 29 -1.30 4.91 5.97
N VAL A 30 -0.61 6.05 5.89
CA VAL A 30 0.35 6.55 6.88
C VAL A 30 -0.31 7.62 7.73
N GLU A 31 -0.54 7.31 9.00
CA GLU A 31 -1.13 8.23 9.98
C GLU A 31 -0.27 8.38 11.24
N ALA A 32 0.92 7.78 11.24
CA ALA A 32 1.94 8.01 12.24
C ALA A 32 3.29 8.27 11.54
N ALA A 33 4.04 9.25 12.07
CA ALA A 33 5.41 9.48 11.66
C ALA A 33 6.27 8.28 12.06
N VAL A 34 7.22 7.92 11.22
CA VAL A 34 8.07 6.74 11.41
C VAL A 34 9.52 7.07 11.08
N GLU A 35 10.43 6.42 11.79
CA GLU A 35 11.85 6.54 11.51
C GLU A 35 12.22 5.78 10.23
N ALA A 36 13.15 6.33 9.44
CA ALA A 36 13.62 5.71 8.20
C ALA A 36 14.16 4.29 8.41
N ASP A 37 14.85 4.04 9.54
CA ASP A 37 15.41 2.73 9.91
C ASP A 37 14.32 1.67 10.14
N TRP A 38 13.10 2.08 10.46
CA TRP A 38 11.95 1.19 10.54
C TRP A 38 11.21 1.09 9.21
N GLN A 39 11.04 2.20 8.50
CA GLN A 39 10.34 2.25 7.22
C GLN A 39 11.02 1.38 6.16
N ALA A 40 12.35 1.43 6.05
CA ALA A 40 13.11 0.68 5.06
C ALA A 40 12.86 -0.84 5.11
N PRO A 41 12.98 -1.54 6.26
CA PRO A 41 12.65 -2.97 6.32
C PRO A 41 11.16 -3.26 6.10
N MET A 42 10.25 -2.31 6.34
CA MET A 42 8.83 -2.49 6.01
C MET A 42 8.58 -2.42 4.50
N SER A 43 9.26 -1.51 3.80
CA SER A 43 9.22 -1.41 2.34
C SER A 43 9.81 -2.65 1.69
N ASP A 44 10.94 -3.15 2.18
CA ASP A 44 11.53 -4.43 1.75
C ASP A 44 10.60 -5.63 2.01
N TRP A 45 9.90 -5.65 3.15
CA TRP A 45 8.84 -6.64 3.37
C TRP A 45 7.67 -6.50 2.37
N LEU A 46 7.24 -5.30 2.02
CA LEU A 46 6.19 -5.08 1.01
C LEU A 46 6.61 -5.69 -0.34
N VAL A 47 7.82 -5.40 -0.82
CA VAL A 47 8.36 -5.94 -2.08
C VAL A 47 8.41 -7.47 -2.05
N ARG A 48 9.02 -8.05 -1.01
CA ARG A 48 9.16 -9.52 -0.88
C ARG A 48 7.84 -10.25 -0.70
N SER A 49 6.84 -9.60 -0.12
CA SER A 49 5.50 -10.18 0.07
C SER A 49 4.63 -10.13 -1.19
N GLY A 50 5.16 -9.65 -2.31
CA GLY A 50 4.52 -9.67 -3.63
C GLY A 50 3.87 -8.35 -4.04
N CYS A 51 4.13 -7.24 -3.36
CA CYS A 51 3.68 -5.93 -3.86
C CYS A 51 4.31 -5.65 -5.24
N ARG A 52 3.49 -5.19 -6.19
CA ARG A 52 3.93 -4.78 -7.54
C ARG A 52 3.36 -3.42 -7.97
N TYR A 53 2.47 -2.86 -7.16
CA TYR A 53 2.00 -1.50 -7.29
C TYR A 53 1.68 -0.97 -5.90
N MET A 54 2.43 0.01 -5.42
CA MET A 54 2.27 0.62 -4.10
C MET A 54 1.76 2.05 -4.26
N MET A 55 0.72 2.40 -3.50
CA MET A 55 0.15 3.74 -3.42
C MET A 55 0.24 4.22 -1.98
N ALA A 56 1.06 5.24 -1.73
CA ALA A 56 1.23 5.84 -0.41
C ALA A 56 0.24 6.98 -0.20
N TRP A 57 -0.36 7.05 0.99
CA TRP A 57 -1.33 8.08 1.37
C TRP A 57 -1.09 8.54 2.80
N GLY A 58 -1.38 9.81 3.10
CA GLY A 58 -1.33 10.35 4.45
C GLY A 58 -0.03 11.11 4.74
N ILE A 59 0.38 11.14 6.00
CA ILE A 59 1.47 12.01 6.44
C ILE A 59 2.83 11.55 5.89
N GLU A 60 3.59 12.49 5.34
CA GLU A 60 4.93 12.24 4.78
C GLU A 60 4.97 11.00 3.87
N CYS A 61 3.87 10.74 3.15
CA CYS A 61 3.69 9.49 2.42
C CYS A 61 4.66 9.35 1.25
N SER A 62 5.23 10.46 0.76
CA SER A 62 6.27 10.44 -0.27
C SER A 62 7.57 9.74 0.17
N GLY A 63 7.79 9.57 1.48
CA GLY A 63 8.93 8.78 1.95
C GLY A 63 8.76 7.29 1.67
N TRP A 64 7.53 6.81 1.48
CA TRP A 64 7.25 5.38 1.28
C TRP A 64 7.52 4.93 -0.16
N ASP A 65 7.26 5.76 -1.17
CA ASP A 65 7.68 5.46 -2.54
C ASP A 65 9.19 5.45 -2.66
N ASP A 66 9.90 6.47 -2.14
CA ASP A 66 11.37 6.45 -2.07
C ASP A 66 11.91 5.17 -1.42
N ALA A 67 11.34 4.77 -0.27
CA ALA A 67 11.76 3.58 0.45
C ALA A 67 11.44 2.27 -0.29
N VAL A 68 10.32 2.21 -1.02
CA VAL A 68 9.94 1.03 -1.83
C VAL A 68 10.78 0.95 -3.09
N ASP A 69 11.08 2.07 -3.73
CA ASP A 69 11.97 2.13 -4.90
C ASP A 69 13.38 1.64 -4.53
N MET A 70 13.91 2.06 -3.38
CA MET A 70 15.20 1.55 -2.86
C MET A 70 15.16 0.05 -2.53
N ALA A 71 14.00 -0.48 -2.13
CA ALA A 71 13.83 -1.89 -1.80
C ALA A 71 13.52 -2.77 -3.04
N SER A 72 13.05 -2.16 -4.14
CA SER A 72 12.76 -2.84 -5.38
C SER A 72 14.06 -3.03 -6.16
N PRO A 73 14.52 -4.27 -6.41
CA PRO A 73 15.75 -4.48 -7.14
C PRO A 73 15.57 -4.03 -8.60
N GLU A 74 16.52 -3.27 -9.13
CA GLU A 74 16.57 -2.86 -10.54
C GLU A 74 16.78 -4.10 -11.44
N VAL A 75 15.71 -4.82 -11.76
CA VAL A 75 15.76 -6.01 -12.64
C VAL A 75 14.66 -5.94 -13.70
N GLU A 76 14.98 -6.42 -14.89
CA GLU A 76 14.17 -6.36 -16.12
C GLU A 76 12.65 -6.52 -15.90
N CYS A 77 11.90 -5.42 -16.06
CA CYS A 77 10.45 -5.25 -16.35
C CYS A 77 9.37 -6.03 -15.56
N ALA A 78 9.67 -7.13 -14.85
CA ALA A 78 8.70 -7.99 -14.19
C ALA A 78 8.78 -7.94 -12.64
N ASP A 79 9.88 -7.43 -12.09
CA ASP A 79 10.13 -7.34 -10.65
C ASP A 79 10.14 -5.91 -10.09
N PHE A 80 9.98 -4.91 -10.95
CA PHE A 80 9.85 -3.51 -10.53
C PHE A 80 8.51 -3.29 -9.82
N VAL A 81 8.52 -2.51 -8.74
CA VAL A 81 7.30 -2.06 -8.06
C VAL A 81 6.94 -0.68 -8.57
N MET A 82 5.76 -0.53 -9.18
CA MET A 82 5.26 0.81 -9.49
C MET A 82 4.87 1.51 -8.19
N THR A 83 5.34 2.74 -7.99
CA THR A 83 5.08 3.52 -6.78
C THR A 83 4.38 4.84 -7.13
N THR A 84 3.43 5.25 -6.29
CA THR A 84 2.79 6.57 -6.34
C THR A 84 2.56 7.10 -4.92
N TRP A 85 2.55 8.42 -4.76
CA TRP A 85 2.22 9.09 -3.50
C TRP A 85 1.02 10.04 -3.70
N HIS A 86 0.18 10.10 -2.68
CA HIS A 86 -1.12 10.76 -2.71
C HIS A 86 -1.29 11.65 -1.47
N ASP A 87 -0.46 12.70 -1.39
CA ASP A 87 -0.39 13.62 -0.23
C ASP A 87 -1.58 14.60 -0.15
N ARG A 88 -2.30 14.76 -1.26
CA ARG A 88 -3.43 15.69 -1.39
C ARG A 88 -4.76 15.03 -1.72
N ASP A 89 -4.79 13.71 -1.83
CA ASP A 89 -6.00 12.95 -2.14
C ASP A 89 -6.63 12.39 -0.85
N THR A 90 -7.88 11.98 -0.95
CA THR A 90 -8.57 11.19 0.07
C THR A 90 -8.32 9.69 -0.12
N LEU A 91 -8.50 8.88 0.92
CA LEU A 91 -8.43 7.41 0.77
C LEU A 91 -9.40 6.84 -0.28
N ALA A 92 -10.53 7.52 -0.51
CA ALA A 92 -11.50 7.13 -1.54
C ALA A 92 -10.94 7.37 -2.95
N GLU A 93 -10.29 8.51 -3.18
CA GLU A 93 -9.62 8.81 -4.46
C GLU A 93 -8.44 7.86 -4.71
N VAL A 94 -7.63 7.57 -3.69
CA VAL A 94 -6.55 6.57 -3.78
C VAL A 94 -7.11 5.19 -4.08
N SER A 95 -8.24 4.81 -3.50
CA SER A 95 -8.91 3.55 -3.81
C SER A 95 -9.46 3.50 -5.23
N ALA A 96 -10.05 4.59 -5.71
CA ALA A 96 -10.51 4.71 -7.10
C ALA A 96 -9.33 4.59 -8.09
N PHE A 97 -8.20 5.23 -7.79
CA PHE A 97 -6.95 5.07 -8.53
C PHE A 97 -6.46 3.61 -8.49
N CYS A 98 -6.43 2.99 -7.30
CA CYS A 98 -6.04 1.60 -7.12
C CYS A 98 -6.90 0.62 -7.95
N ALA A 99 -8.19 0.92 -8.14
CA ALA A 99 -9.09 0.09 -8.93
C ALA A 99 -8.70 0.03 -10.42
N ILE A 100 -8.11 1.11 -10.95
CA ILE A 100 -7.66 1.22 -12.35
C ILE A 100 -6.15 1.02 -12.51
N ALA A 101 -5.39 0.97 -11.41
CA ALA A 101 -3.96 0.69 -11.40
C ALA A 101 -3.70 -0.74 -11.91
N GLN A 102 -2.97 -0.84 -13.01
CA GLN A 102 -2.61 -2.09 -13.68
C GLN A 102 -1.09 -2.22 -13.78
N HIS A 103 -0.60 -3.44 -13.58
CA HIS A 103 0.76 -3.80 -13.96
C HIS A 103 0.76 -4.21 -15.44
N SER A 104 1.82 -3.87 -16.18
CA SER A 104 1.90 -4.11 -17.62
C SER A 104 1.89 -5.60 -18.01
N THR A 105 2.32 -6.47 -17.10
CA THR A 105 2.51 -7.91 -17.35
C THR A 105 1.87 -8.85 -16.32
N LEU A 106 1.51 -8.35 -15.13
CA LEU A 106 1.05 -9.19 -14.02
C LEU A 106 -0.41 -8.86 -13.70
N GLU A 107 -1.22 -9.89 -13.47
CA GLU A 107 -2.52 -9.69 -12.84
C GLU A 107 -2.32 -9.43 -11.35
N LEU A 108 -2.97 -8.38 -10.83
CA LEU A 108 -2.95 -8.01 -9.41
C LEU A 108 -4.35 -8.19 -8.80
N PRO A 109 -4.82 -9.43 -8.57
CA PRO A 109 -6.19 -9.71 -8.13
C PRO A 109 -6.46 -9.25 -6.69
N HIS A 110 -5.41 -8.97 -5.91
CA HIS A 110 -5.51 -8.62 -4.51
C HIS A 110 -5.09 -7.17 -4.26
N THR A 111 -5.80 -6.52 -3.35
CA THR A 111 -5.41 -5.22 -2.79
C THR A 111 -5.19 -5.38 -1.30
N ARG A 112 -4.02 -4.97 -0.82
CA ARG A 112 -3.68 -4.89 0.59
C ARG A 112 -3.74 -3.44 1.05
N VAL A 113 -4.29 -3.21 2.23
CA VAL A 113 -4.27 -1.93 2.91
C VAL A 113 -3.37 -2.06 4.13
N LEU A 114 -2.19 -1.46 4.08
CA LEU A 114 -1.26 -1.36 5.20
C LEU A 114 -1.55 -0.06 5.95
N HIS A 115 -2.07 -0.16 7.16
CA HIS A 115 -2.38 0.99 8.01
C HIS A 115 -1.27 1.19 9.03
N VAL A 116 -0.45 2.21 8.80
CA VAL A 116 0.67 2.62 9.66
C VAL A 116 0.19 3.70 10.60
N ALA A 117 -0.15 3.30 11.82
CA ALA A 117 -0.71 4.20 12.83
C ALA A 117 -0.40 3.71 14.24
N GLY A 118 -0.31 4.64 15.20
CA GLY A 118 -0.13 4.30 16.61
C GLY A 118 -1.27 3.47 17.20
N VAL A 119 -2.49 3.63 16.68
CA VAL A 119 -3.68 2.88 17.08
C VAL A 119 -4.42 2.40 15.83
N ALA A 120 -4.86 1.14 15.84
CA ALA A 120 -5.65 0.59 14.75
C ALA A 120 -7.03 1.27 14.64
N ASP A 121 -7.42 1.65 13.43
CA ASP A 121 -8.78 2.10 13.10
C ASP A 121 -9.24 1.44 11.80
N ARG A 122 -9.38 0.11 11.87
CA ARG A 122 -9.75 -0.73 10.71
C ARG A 122 -11.04 -0.27 10.05
N ALA A 123 -12.03 0.11 10.85
CA ALA A 123 -13.36 0.45 10.35
C ALA A 123 -13.32 1.73 9.51
N ARG A 124 -12.70 2.81 10.00
CA ARG A 124 -12.60 4.07 9.27
C ARG A 124 -11.74 3.93 8.01
N VAL A 125 -10.58 3.28 8.12
CA VAL A 125 -9.67 3.11 6.97
C VAL A 125 -10.35 2.31 5.86
N LEU A 126 -10.99 1.18 6.20
CA LEU A 126 -11.71 0.40 5.20
C LEU A 126 -12.94 1.12 4.65
N ALA A 127 -13.66 1.90 5.46
CA ALA A 127 -14.75 2.74 4.97
C ALA A 127 -14.24 3.79 3.97
N GLY A 128 -13.09 4.41 4.22
CA GLY A 128 -12.44 5.32 3.29
C GLY A 128 -12.07 4.65 1.96
N VAL A 129 -11.50 3.44 2.01
CA VAL A 129 -11.16 2.66 0.81
C VAL A 129 -12.41 2.15 0.08
N GLN A 130 -13.49 1.83 0.77
CA GLN A 130 -14.74 1.33 0.17
C GLN A 130 -15.67 2.43 -0.35
N GLY A 131 -15.55 3.66 0.15
CA GLY A 131 -16.45 4.78 -0.14
C GLY A 131 -16.57 5.16 -1.62
N ALA A 132 -15.62 4.73 -2.47
CA ALA A 132 -15.68 4.95 -3.92
C ALA A 132 -16.71 4.05 -4.65
N VAL A 133 -17.18 2.95 -4.05
CA VAL A 133 -18.10 2.01 -4.73
C VAL A 133 -19.56 2.51 -4.74
N ALA A 134 -19.89 3.53 -3.93
CA ALA A 134 -21.28 3.96 -3.71
C ALA A 134 -21.67 5.28 -4.39
N ALA A 135 -20.78 5.93 -5.16
CA ALA A 135 -21.04 7.26 -5.70
C ALA A 135 -21.64 7.29 -7.12
N ASP A 136 -21.80 6.15 -7.80
CA ASP A 136 -22.47 6.06 -9.10
C ASP A 136 -23.49 4.92 -9.09
N ALA A 137 -24.72 5.22 -8.65
CA ALA A 137 -25.93 4.43 -8.89
C ALA A 137 -27.14 5.36 -9.07
#